data_AF-A0A7R9DA32-F1
#
_entry.id   AF-A0A7R9DA32-F1
#
_cell.length_a   1.000
_cell.length_b   1.000
_cell.length_c   1.000
_cell.angle_alpha   90.00
_cell.angle_beta   90.00
_cell.angle_gamma   90.00
#
_symmetry.space_group_name_H-M   'P 1'
#
loop_
_entity.id
_entity.type
_entity.pdbx_description
1 polymer ?
#
loop_
_entity_poly.entity_id
_entity_poly.type
_entity_poly.pdbx_seq_one_letter_code
_entity_poly.pdbx_strand_id
1 'polypeptide(L)' 'RVIDSLQLTTRLKVVATPANWTPGTKVMILPHVKDEDLSKLFPKGVEKISMPSGITYVRTTTDY' A
#
# COMPACT_ATOMS: atom_id res chain seq x y z
N ARG A 1 -3.30 -1.04 17.42
CA ARG A 1 -2.21 -0.99 16.41
C ARG A 1 -2.09 -2.27 15.58
N VAL A 2 -1.61 -3.39 16.17
CA VAL A 2 -1.40 -4.65 15.41
C VAL A 2 -2.72 -5.33 15.02
N ILE A 3 -3.74 -5.24 15.88
CA ILE A 3 -5.09 -5.74 15.58
C ILE A 3 -5.69 -4.94 14.42
N ASP A 4 -5.59 -3.61 14.45
CA ASP A 4 -6.09 -2.75 13.36
C ASP A 4 -5.37 -3.01 12.04
N SER A 5 -4.06 -3.24 12.09
CA SER A 5 -3.26 -3.64 10.92
C SER A 5 -3.74 -4.98 10.35
N LEU A 6 -3.99 -5.98 11.19
CA LEU A 6 -4.51 -7.28 10.75
C LEU A 6 -5.92 -7.17 10.16
N GLN A 7 -6.80 -6.37 10.77
CA GLN A 7 -8.16 -6.15 10.26
C GLN A 7 -8.14 -5.41 8.91
N LEU A 8 -7.29 -4.40 8.77
CA LEU A 8 -7.11 -3.62 7.55
C LEU A 8 -6.58 -4.48 6.42
N THR A 9 -5.51 -5.24 6.66
CA THR A 9 -4.94 -6.17 5.67
C THR A 9 -5.89 -7.31 5.30
N THR A 10 -6.80 -7.70 6.21
CA THR A 10 -7.85 -8.69 5.90
C THR A 10 -8.94 -8.10 5.00
N ARG A 11 -9.39 -6.86 5.27
CA ARG A 11 -10.41 -6.17 4.48
C ARG A 11 -9.90 -5.78 3.10
N LEU A 12 -8.68 -5.26 3.04
CA LEU A 12 -7.98 -4.85 1.83
C LEU A 12 -6.75 -5.71 1.65
N LYS A 13 -6.94 -6.86 1.00
CA LYS A 13 -5.88 -7.84 0.72
C LYS A 13 -4.78 -7.35 -0.23
N VAL A 14 -4.86 -6.09 -0.67
CA VAL A 14 -3.93 -5.43 -1.59
C VAL A 14 -2.96 -4.49 -0.88
N VAL A 15 -3.13 -4.24 0.42
CA VAL A 15 -2.28 -3.33 1.20
C VAL A 15 -1.56 -4.05 2.34
N ALA A 16 -0.47 -3.44 2.80
CA ALA A 16 0.35 -3.84 3.93
C ALA A 16 0.72 -2.60 4.76
N THR A 17 0.77 -2.73 6.08
CA THR A 17 1.15 -1.61 6.95
C THR A 17 2.67 -1.52 7.10
N PRO A 18 3.31 -0.37 6.83
CA PRO A 18 4.76 -0.19 6.97
C PRO A 18 5.22 -0.21 8.44
N ALA A 19 6.54 -0.15 8.65
CA ALA A 19 7.12 -0.03 9.97
C ALA A 19 6.56 1.19 10.71
N ASN A 20 6.27 1.04 12.00
CA ASN A 20 5.68 2.08 12.86
C ASN A 20 4.34 2.67 12.38
N TRP A 21 3.60 1.94 11.54
CA TRP A 21 2.28 2.39 11.08
C TRP A 21 1.30 2.66 12.22
N THR A 22 0.53 3.74 12.06
CA THR A 22 -0.61 4.13 12.88
C THR A 22 -1.87 4.30 12.03
N PRO A 23 -3.07 4.06 12.58
CA PRO A 23 -4.33 4.24 11.86
C PRO A 23 -4.44 5.65 11.25
N GLY A 24 -4.74 5.73 9.96
CA GLY A 24 -4.83 6.99 9.21
C GLY A 24 -3.52 7.42 8.50
N THR A 25 -2.40 6.69 8.68
CA THR A 25 -1.15 6.95 7.95
C THR A 25 -1.01 6.10 6.69
N LYS A 26 -0.05 6.47 5.82
CA LYS A 26 0.26 5.79 4.55
C LYS A 26 0.44 4.28 4.73
N VAL A 27 -0.18 3.50 3.85
CA VAL A 27 0.00 2.05 3.72
C VAL A 27 0.81 1.74 2.46
N MET A 28 1.46 0.59 2.47
CA MET A 28 2.19 0.04 1.33
C MET A 28 1.25 -0.84 0.51
N ILE A 29 1.44 -0.88 -0.80
CA ILE A 29 0.70 -1.78 -1.69
C ILE A 29 1.54 -3.01 -1.98
N LEU A 30 0.90 -4.18 -2.01
CA LEU A 30 1.58 -5.44 -2.25
C LEU A 30 2.16 -5.50 -3.68
N PRO A 31 3.35 -6.08 -3.87
CA PRO A 31 4.03 -6.11 -5.16
C PRO A 31 3.34 -6.98 -6.22
N HIS A 32 2.42 -7.87 -5.82
CA HIS A 32 1.64 -8.69 -6.74
C HIS A 32 0.52 -7.91 -7.46
N VAL A 33 0.14 -6.74 -6.94
CA VAL A 33 -0.92 -5.91 -7.54
C VAL A 33 -0.37 -5.23 -8.79
N LYS A 34 -1.04 -5.46 -9.93
CA LYS A 34 -0.69 -4.85 -11.21
C LYS A 34 -0.98 -3.36 -11.21
N ASP A 35 -0.17 -2.61 -11.94
CA ASP A 35 -0.28 -1.15 -12.05
C ASP A 35 -1.62 -0.69 -12.65
N GLU A 36 -2.22 -1.49 -13.53
CA GLU A 36 -3.52 -1.23 -14.15
C GLU A 36 -4.67 -1.22 -13.13
N ASP A 37 -4.57 -2.06 -12.10
CA ASP A 37 -5.58 -2.18 -11.05
C ASP A 37 -5.42 -1.08 -10.00
N LEU A 38 -4.22 -0.49 -9.87
CA LEU A 38 -3.96 0.58 -8.90
C LEU A 38 -4.85 1.80 -9.14
N SER A 39 -5.05 2.20 -10.39
CA SER A 39 -5.90 3.35 -10.72
C SER A 39 -7.37 3.12 -10.41
N LYS A 40 -7.83 1.86 -10.42
CA LYS A 40 -9.21 1.48 -10.08
C LYS A 40 -9.40 1.36 -8.57
N LEU A 41 -8.42 0.77 -7.88
CA LEU A 41 -8.47 0.52 -6.44
C LEU A 41 -8.15 1.75 -5.61
N PHE A 42 -7.27 2.62 -6.10
CA PHE A 42 -6.76 3.80 -5.39
C PHE A 42 -6.93 5.07 -6.25
N PRO A 43 -8.16 5.59 -6.38
CA PRO A 43 -8.46 6.73 -7.24
C PRO A 43 -7.77 8.04 -6.79
N LYS A 44 -7.42 8.18 -5.51
CA LYS A 44 -6.65 9.32 -5.00
C LYS A 44 -5.16 9.27 -5.33
N GLY A 45 -4.69 8.19 -5.96
CA GLY A 45 -3.33 8.05 -6.44
C GLY A 45 -2.43 7.17 -5.57
N VAL A 46 -1.34 6.73 -6.20
CA VAL A 46 -0.31 5.88 -5.61
C VAL A 46 1.05 6.52 -5.86
N GLU A 47 1.83 6.69 -4.80
CA GLU A 47 3.22 7.12 -4.88
C GLU A 47 4.11 5.90 -5.16
N LYS A 48 4.95 5.98 -6.19
CA LYS A 48 5.91 4.94 -6.55
C LYS A 48 7.32 5.47 -6.36
N ILE A 49 8.13 4.79 -5.54
CA ILE A 49 9.50 5.20 -5.26
C ILE A 49 10.45 4.39 -6.15
N SER A 50 11.30 5.10 -6.90
CA SER A 50 12.34 4.49 -7.73
C SER A 50 13.54 4.12 -6.86
N MET A 51 13.94 2.85 -6.91
CA MET A 51 15.07 2.32 -6.16
C MET A 51 16.29 2.10 -7.07
N PRO A 52 17.52 2.12 -6.54
CA PRO A 52 18.74 1.86 -7.32
C PRO A 52 18.76 0.48 -8.00
N SER A 53 17.93 -0.45 -7.52
CA SER A 53 17.74 -1.78 -8.11
C SER A 53 16.96 -1.78 -9.43
N GLY A 54 16.38 -0.65 -9.84
CA GLY A 54 15.51 -0.55 -11.01
C GLY A 54 14.12 -1.19 -10.83
N ILE A 55 13.82 -1.75 -9.65
CA ILE A 55 12.54 -2.40 -9.36
C ILE A 55 11.67 -1.47 -8.50
N THR A 56 10.50 -1.09 -9.02
CA THR A 56 9.57 -0.16 -8.37
C THR A 56 8.51 -0.89 -7.52
N TYR A 57 8.97 -1.58 -6.47
CA TYR A 57 8.10 -2.33 -5.55
C TYR A 57 7.62 -1.50 -4.36
N VAL A 58 8.28 -0.37 -4.06
CA VAL A 58 7.85 0.53 -3.00
C VAL A 58 6.75 1.44 -3.53
N ARG A 59 5.51 1.07 -3.18
CA ARG A 59 4.29 1.73 -3.62
C ARG A 59 3.49 2.10 -2.37
N THR A 60 3.16 3.37 -2.19
CA THR A 60 2.45 3.87 -1.01
C THR A 60 1.17 4.59 -1.39
N THR A 61 0.13 4.44 -0.56
CA THR A 61 -1.15 5.15 -0.70
C THR A 61 -1.68 5.59 0.66
N THR A 62 -2.42 6.69 0.68
CA THR A 62 -3.16 7.21 1.85
C THR A 62 -4.65 6.83 1.81
N ASP A 63 -5.11 6.23 0.72
CA ASP A 63 -6.54 5.97 0.46
C ASP A 63 -6.83 4.48 0.67
N TYR A 64 -7.29 4.10 1.87
CA TYR A 64 -7.68 2.74 2.25
C TYR A 64 -8.84 2.76 3.26
#